data_AF-A0A1F9ZLD6-F1
#
_entry.id   AF-A0A1F9ZLD6-F1
#
_cell.length_a   1.000
_cell.length_b   1.000
_cell.length_c   1.000
_cell.angle_alpha   90.00
_cell.angle_beta   90.00
_cell.angle_gamma   90.00
#
_symmetry.space_group_name_H-M   'P 1'
#
loop_
_entity.id
_entity.type
_entity.pdbx_description
1 polymer ?
#
loop_
_entity_poly.entity_id
_entity_poly.type
_entity_poly.pdbx_seq_one_letter_code
_entity_poly.pdbx_strand_id
1 'polypeptide(L)' 'MGSKTRLAKATSNSESLRTTVPSSLVKQFSMKERDLLDWSIDLDSDGLTIRVRHIKHDAAKDPVRKRRRRNMPIIDRVG' A
#
# COMPACT_ATOMS: atom_id res chain seq x y z
N MET A 1 -23.17 -4.66 -8.17
CA MET A 1 -23.37 -3.82 -6.97
C MET A 1 -22.00 -3.26 -6.56
N GLY A 2 -21.81 -1.94 -6.66
CA GLY A 2 -20.51 -1.29 -6.38
C GLY A 2 -20.32 -0.96 -4.90
N SER A 3 -19.08 -0.77 -4.47
CA SER A 3 -18.75 -0.30 -3.11
C SER A 3 -18.48 1.21 -3.12
N LYS A 4 -19.08 1.96 -2.21
CA LYS A 4 -18.84 3.39 -2.01
C LYS A 4 -18.08 3.60 -0.70
N THR A 5 -17.07 4.45 -0.70
CA THR A 5 -16.30 4.82 0.50
C THR A 5 -16.20 6.33 0.59
N ARG A 6 -16.00 6.87 1.80
CA ARG A 6 -15.90 8.31 2.05
C ARG A 6 -14.43 8.67 2.28
N LEU A 7 -14.02 9.80 1.72
CA LEU A 7 -12.71 10.39 2.00
C LEU A 7 -12.68 11.02 3.40
N ALA A 8 -11.55 10.90 4.06
CA ALA A 8 -11.23 11.57 5.33
C ALA A 8 -9.86 12.24 5.21
N LYS A 9 -9.58 13.26 6.03
CA LYS A 9 -8.23 13.83 6.10
C LYS A 9 -7.21 12.75 6.48
N ALA A 10 -6.05 12.77 5.81
CA ALA A 10 -4.95 11.86 6.11
C ALA A 10 -4.39 12.12 7.50
N THR A 11 -4.18 13.39 7.85
CA THR A 11 -3.81 13.88 9.17
C THR A 11 -4.48 15.24 9.43
N SER A 12 -4.46 15.74 10.66
CA SER A 12 -5.10 17.02 11.02
C SER A 12 -4.52 18.22 10.26
N ASN A 13 -3.24 18.14 9.88
CA ASN A 13 -2.47 19.25 9.31
C ASN A 13 -2.13 19.06 7.81
N SER A 14 -2.75 18.08 7.15
CA SER A 14 -2.51 17.79 5.73
C SER A 14 -3.77 17.98 4.92
N GLU A 15 -3.60 18.53 3.71
CA GLU A 15 -4.64 18.59 2.68
C GLU A 15 -4.85 17.25 1.97
N SER A 16 -3.96 16.28 2.20
CA SER A 16 -4.11 14.94 1.66
C SER A 16 -5.32 14.23 2.25
N LEU A 17 -6.07 13.53 1.41
CA LEU A 17 -7.20 12.71 1.80
C LEU A 17 -6.83 11.23 1.73
N ARG A 18 -7.41 10.43 2.62
CA ARG A 18 -7.36 8.96 2.60
C ARG A 18 -8.76 8.41 2.41
N THR A 19 -8.86 7.30 1.68
CA THR A 19 -10.09 6.51 1.58
C THR A 19 -9.86 5.13 2.17
N THR A 20 -10.92 4.51 2.67
CA THR A 20 -10.89 3.10 3.04
C THR A 20 -10.94 2.25 1.78
N VAL A 21 -10.10 1.21 1.69
CA VAL A 21 -10.25 0.16 0.69
C VAL A 21 -11.40 -0.76 1.12
N PRO A 22 -12.46 -0.94 0.30
CA PRO A 22 -13.56 -1.85 0.62
C PRO A 22 -13.09 -3.26 1.03
N SER A 23 -13.73 -3.84 2.04
CA SER A 23 -13.36 -5.15 2.57
C SER A 23 -13.43 -6.29 1.54
N SER A 24 -14.29 -6.15 0.52
CA SER A 24 -14.36 -7.05 -0.62
C SER A 24 -13.04 -7.09 -1.42
N LEU A 25 -12.46 -5.93 -1.73
CA LEU A 25 -11.19 -5.83 -2.44
C LEU A 25 -10.03 -6.35 -1.58
N VAL A 26 -10.01 -6.00 -0.29
CA VAL A 26 -8.99 -6.51 0.65
C VAL A 26 -8.96 -8.04 0.64
N LYS A 27 -10.14 -8.68 0.72
CA LYS A 27 -10.24 -10.15 0.71
C LYS A 27 -9.89 -10.74 -0.66
N GLN A 28 -10.45 -10.19 -1.73
CA GLN A 28 -10.26 -10.72 -3.09
C GLN A 28 -8.79 -10.68 -3.52
N PHE A 29 -8.08 -9.61 -3.20
CA PHE A 29 -6.66 -9.44 -3.57
C PHE A 29 -5.69 -9.84 -2.46
N SER A 30 -6.21 -10.34 -1.32
CA SER A 30 -5.40 -10.67 -0.14
C SER A 30 -4.46 -9.54 0.27
N MET A 31 -4.97 -8.30 0.23
CA MET A 31 -4.19 -7.11 0.57
C MET A 31 -3.84 -7.14 2.06
N LYS A 32 -2.62 -6.70 2.38
CA LYS A 32 -2.12 -6.65 3.75
C LYS A 32 -1.52 -5.28 4.04
N GLU A 33 -1.35 -5.01 5.33
CA GLU A 33 -0.57 -3.85 5.76
C GLU A 33 0.80 -3.86 5.08
N ARG A 34 1.27 -2.67 4.70
CA ARG A 34 2.53 -2.40 3.99
C ARG A 34 2.56 -2.75 2.51
N ASP A 35 1.53 -3.41 1.97
CA ASP A 35 1.37 -3.49 0.52
C ASP A 35 1.28 -2.10 -0.09
N LEU A 36 1.75 -1.97 -1.32
CA LEU A 36 1.78 -0.72 -2.05
C LEU A 36 0.60 -0.66 -3.01
N LEU A 37 0.12 0.55 -3.24
CA LEU A 37 -0.83 0.86 -4.30
C LEU A 37 -0.13 1.81 -5.26
N ASP A 38 -0.12 1.44 -6.54
CA ASP A 38 0.36 2.25 -7.66
C ASP A 38 -0.84 2.92 -8.32
N TRP A 39 -0.76 4.23 -8.49
CA TRP A 39 -1.89 5.07 -8.90
C TRP A 39 -1.59 5.68 -10.26
N SER A 40 -2.53 5.53 -11.18
CA SER A 40 -2.55 6.25 -12.45
C SER A 40 -3.80 7.09 -12.52
N ILE A 41 -3.64 8.36 -12.87
CA ILE A 41 -4.72 9.34 -12.87
C ILE A 41 -4.91 9.78 -14.32
N ASP A 42 -6.08 9.47 -14.86
CA ASP A 42 -6.51 9.86 -16.20
C ASP A 42 -7.69 10.82 -16.07
N LEU A 43 -7.69 11.90 -16.86
CA LEU A 43 -8.80 12.84 -16.98
C LEU A 43 -9.38 12.68 -18.39
N ASP A 44 -10.66 12.36 -18.46
CA ASP A 44 -11.42 12.21 -19.70
C ASP A 44 -12.70 13.07 -19.66
N SER A 45 -13.50 13.01 -20.72
CA SER A 45 -14.76 13.76 -20.83
C SER A 45 -15.80 13.34 -19.80
N ASP A 46 -15.70 12.12 -19.28
CA ASP A 46 -16.64 11.54 -18.33
C ASP A 46 -16.18 11.78 -16.87
N GLY A 47 -14.97 12.30 -16.70
CA GLY A 47 -14.46 12.87 -15.47
C GLY A 47 -13.07 12.35 -15.10
N LEU A 48 -12.90 12.10 -13.79
CA LEU A 48 -11.64 11.64 -13.22
C LEU A 48 -11.65 10.11 -13.12
N THR A 49 -10.82 9.45 -13.91
CA THR A 49 -10.59 8.02 -13.83
C THR A 49 -9.31 7.74 -13.04
N ILE A 50 -9.44 7.05 -11.91
CA ILE A 50 -8.28 6.61 -11.13
C ILE A 50 -8.10 5.10 -11.28
N ARG A 51 -6.98 4.69 -11.85
CA ARG A 51 -6.54 3.29 -11.86
C ARG A 51 -5.64 3.02 -10.68
N VAL A 52 -6.02 2.03 -9.87
CA VAL A 52 -5.22 1.59 -8.71
C VAL A 52 -4.75 0.17 -8.94
N ARG A 53 -3.44 -0.05 -8.93
CA ARG A 53 -2.82 -1.38 -9.02
C ARG A 53 -2.23 -1.77 -7.67
N HIS A 54 -2.63 -2.94 -7.18
CA HIS A 54 -2.06 -3.53 -5.96
C HIS A 54 -0.70 -4.16 -6.24
N ILE A 55 0.30 -3.78 -5.45
CA ILE A 55 1.66 -4.31 -5.48
C ILE A 55 1.97 -4.92 -4.13
N LYS A 56 2.14 -6.25 -4.09
CA LYS A 56 2.47 -6.99 -2.87
C LYS A 56 3.81 -6.55 -2.32
N HIS A 57 3.87 -6.28 -1.02
CA HIS A 57 5.12 -5.96 -0.33
C HIS A 57 5.99 -7.21 -0.19
N ASP A 58 7.12 -7.24 -0.89
CA ASP A 58 8.11 -8.30 -0.78
C ASP A 58 9.05 -8.04 0.41
N ALA A 59 8.79 -8.71 1.53
CA ALA A 59 9.59 -8.60 2.74
C ALA A 59 11.07 -9.03 2.57
N ALA A 60 11.39 -9.81 1.53
CA ALA A 60 12.78 -10.19 1.22
C ALA A 60 13.56 -9.07 0.53
N LYS A 61 12.86 -8.12 -0.10
CA LYS A 61 13.44 -6.94 -0.75
C LYS A 61 13.53 -5.72 0.15
N ASP A 62 12.93 -5.76 1.35
CA ASP A 62 12.98 -4.68 2.32
C ASP A 62 14.44 -4.28 2.67
N PRO A 63 14.89 -3.09 2.26
CA PRO A 63 16.28 -2.65 2.46
C PRO A 63 16.64 -2.50 3.94
N VAL A 64 15.66 -2.27 4.82
CA VAL A 64 15.89 -2.19 6.27
C VAL A 64 16.24 -3.56 6.85
N ARG A 65 15.52 -4.61 6.44
CA ARG A 65 15.85 -6.01 6.83
C ARG A 65 17.20 -6.45 6.26
N LYS A 66 17.50 -6.10 5.01
CA LYS A 66 18.80 -6.43 4.38
C LYS A 66 19.98 -5.79 5.13
N ARG A 67 19.87 -4.52 5.54
CA ARG A 67 20.92 -3.84 6.32
C ARG A 67 21.12 -4.47 7.69
N ARG A 68 20.04 -4.83 8.39
CA ARG A 68 20.13 -5.52 9.70
C ARG A 68 20.84 -6.87 9.61
N ARG A 69 20.53 -7.70 8.61
CA ARG A 69 21.24 -8.98 8.40
C ARG A 69 22.71 -8.79 8.01
N ARG A 70 23.01 -7.75 7.22
CA ARG A 70 24.39 -7.46 6.77
C ARG A 70 25.28 -7.02 7.95
N ASN A 71 24.74 -6.20 8.85
CA ASN A 71 25.47 -5.68 10.02
C ASN A 71 25.30 -6.57 11.26
N MET A 72 24.75 -7.77 11.12
CA MET A 72 24.57 -8.71 12.24
C MET A 72 25.90 -9.42 12.54
N PRO A 73 26.32 -9.52 13.81
CA PRO A 73 27.46 -10.33 14.23
C PRO A 73 27.34 -11.76 13.70
N ILE A 74 28.47 -12.35 13.31
CA ILE A 74 28.51 -13.72 12.72
C ILE A 74 27.92 -14.76 13.69
N ILE A 75 28.07 -14.55 15.00
CA ILE A 75 27.57 -15.42 16.07
C ILE A 75 26.04 -15.55 16.11
N ASP A 76 25.31 -14.55 15.58
CA ASP A 76 23.84 -14.54 15.61
C ASP A 76 23.24 -14.99 14.26
N ARG A 77 24.07 -15.44 13.32
CA ARG A 77 23.66 -15.75 11.94
C ARG A 77 23.25 -17.22 11.74
N VAL A 78 23.45 -18.08 12.73
CA VAL A 78 23.14 -19.53 12.69
C VAL A 78 22.27 -19.88 13.90
N GLY A 79 20.97 -20.06 13.63
CA GLY A 79 19.93 -20.48 14.56
C GLY A 79 18.67 -20.83 13.77
#